data_AF-A0A7X9BZV5-F1
#
_entry.id   AF-A0A7X9BZV5-F1
#
_cell.length_a   1.000
_cell.length_b   1.000
_cell.length_c   1.000
_cell.angle_alpha   90.00
_cell.angle_beta   90.00
_cell.angle_gamma   90.00
#
_symmetry.space_group_name_H-M   'P 1'
#
loop_
_entity.id
_entity.type
_entity.pdbx_description
1 polymer ?
#
loop_
_entity_poly.entity_id
_entity_poly.type
_entity_poly.pdbx_seq_one_letter_code
_entity_poly.pdbx_strand_id
1 'polypeptide(L)'
;SGLKNAIIAIALISWTKYARLSRSQVLSLREETFVQAAKMGGNSPWRIVLRHILPNAAGPLVVTAALDIGVMMMELAGLSFLGLGALPPTPEWGAMLSEGRSMLQYAPWLTLFPGVAIFITVMIFNLFGDSVRDILDPKQKRQFF
;
A
#
# COMPACT_ATOMS: atom_id res chain seq x y z
N SER A 1 11.58 -17.51 9.98
CA SER A 1 10.38 -17.44 10.85
C SER A 1 10.03 -16.00 11.20
N GLY A 2 10.99 -15.10 11.49
CA GLY A 2 10.75 -13.67 11.75
C GLY A 2 10.04 -12.92 10.61
N LEU A 3 10.51 -13.07 9.36
CA LEU A 3 9.88 -12.44 8.19
C LEU A 3 8.37 -12.75 8.04
N LYS A 4 7.96 -14.01 8.25
CA LYS A 4 6.53 -14.39 8.19
C LYS A 4 5.72 -13.70 9.29
N ASN A 5 6.26 -13.62 10.49
CA ASN A 5 5.61 -12.95 11.61
C ASN A 5 5.48 -11.44 11.38
N ALA A 6 6.51 -10.81 10.81
CA ALA A 6 6.49 -9.40 10.40
C ALA A 6 5.40 -9.14 9.36
N ILE A 7 5.31 -9.97 8.33
CA ILE A 7 4.26 -9.87 7.29
C ILE A 7 2.87 -10.01 7.92
N ILE A 8 2.67 -10.99 8.81
CA ILE A 8 1.38 -11.18 9.50
C ILE A 8 1.04 -9.96 10.37
N ALA A 9 2.00 -9.40 11.11
CA ALA A 9 1.78 -8.22 11.93
C ALA A 9 1.36 -7.01 11.09
N ILE A 10 2.06 -6.75 9.98
CA ILE A 10 1.71 -5.65 9.05
C ILE A 10 0.32 -5.88 8.44
N ALA A 11 -0.01 -7.11 8.06
CA ALA A 11 -1.35 -7.46 7.56
C ALA A 11 -2.46 -7.20 8.60
N LEU A 12 -2.22 -7.56 9.86
CA LEU A 12 -3.15 -7.36 10.97
C LEU A 12 -3.33 -5.88 11.36
N ILE A 13 -2.36 -5.02 11.06
CA ILE A 13 -2.51 -3.58 11.28
C ILE A 13 -3.22 -2.94 10.09
N SER A 14 -2.81 -3.31 8.87
CA SER A 14 -3.29 -2.67 7.64
C SER A 14 -4.77 -2.92 7.34
N TRP A 15 -5.35 -4.09 7.67
CA TRP A 15 -6.76 -4.37 7.35
C TRP A 15 -7.74 -3.35 7.93
N THR A 16 -7.45 -2.79 9.11
CA THR A 16 -8.31 -1.79 9.77
C THR A 16 -8.42 -0.50 8.93
N LYS A 17 -7.32 -0.09 8.30
CA LYS A 17 -7.26 1.06 7.40
C LYS A 17 -8.15 0.84 6.17
N TYR A 18 -8.02 -0.32 5.52
CA TYR A 18 -8.82 -0.67 4.34
C TYR A 18 -10.31 -0.84 4.68
N ALA A 19 -10.63 -1.45 5.83
CA ALA A 19 -12.01 -1.58 6.30
C ALA A 19 -12.67 -0.21 6.53
N ARG A 20 -11.96 0.71 7.19
CA ARG A 20 -12.44 2.09 7.40
C ARG A 20 -12.62 2.85 6.09
N LEU A 21 -11.66 2.74 5.17
CA LEU A 21 -11.72 3.38 3.85
C LEU A 21 -12.90 2.84 3.04
N SER A 22 -13.05 1.52 2.96
CA SER A 22 -14.17 0.86 2.28
C SER A 22 -15.51 1.33 2.85
N ARG A 23 -15.65 1.35 4.18
CA ARG A 23 -16.87 1.85 4.85
C ARG A 23 -17.17 3.30 4.47
N SER A 24 -16.17 4.17 4.44
CA SER A 24 -16.33 5.58 4.05
C SER A 24 -16.80 5.72 2.60
N GLN A 25 -16.17 4.97 1.67
CA GLN A 25 -16.57 4.96 0.26
C GLN A 25 -18.00 4.45 0.08
N VAL A 26 -18.36 3.35 0.75
CA VAL A 26 -19.71 2.76 0.70
C VAL A 26 -20.76 3.74 1.23
N LEU A 27 -20.47 4.43 2.34
CA LEU A 27 -21.41 5.39 2.93
C LEU A 27 -21.67 6.57 1.99
N SER A 28 -20.60 7.11 1.37
CA SER A 28 -20.73 8.19 0.38
C SER A 28 -21.46 7.74 -0.88
N LEU A 29 -21.06 6.62 -1.48
CA LEU A 29 -21.67 6.10 -2.71
C LEU A 29 -23.12 5.68 -2.52
N ARG A 30 -23.50 5.23 -1.31
CA ARG A 30 -24.89 4.86 -0.99
C ARG A 30 -25.86 6.02 -1.19
N GLU A 31 -25.41 7.25 -0.97
CA GLU A 31 -26.23 8.47 -1.03
C GLU A 31 -26.30 9.07 -2.44
N GLU A 32 -25.47 8.57 -3.38
CA GLU A 32 -25.45 9.02 -4.77
C GLU A 32 -26.74 8.70 -5.53
N THR A 33 -27.14 9.61 -6.43
CA THR A 33 -28.41 9.56 -7.18
C THR A 33 -28.54 8.29 -8.03
N PHE A 34 -27.46 7.83 -8.67
CA PHE A 34 -27.47 6.60 -9.48
C PHE A 34 -27.71 5.34 -8.63
N VAL A 35 -27.23 5.32 -7.38
CA VAL A 35 -27.47 4.20 -6.46
C VAL A 35 -28.91 4.23 -5.95
N GLN A 36 -29.45 5.41 -5.65
CA GLN A 36 -30.87 5.55 -5.26
C GLN A 36 -31.80 5.17 -6.42
N ALA A 37 -31.50 5.58 -7.65
CA ALA A 37 -32.25 5.16 -8.84
C ALA A 37 -32.21 3.63 -9.04
N ALA A 38 -31.04 3.01 -8.86
CA ALA A 38 -30.91 1.55 -8.95
C ALA A 38 -31.74 0.82 -7.89
N LYS A 39 -31.86 1.37 -6.68
CA LYS A 39 -32.74 0.83 -5.63
C LYS A 39 -34.21 0.98 -5.99
N MET A 40 -34.64 2.15 -6.46
CA MET A 40 -36.03 2.40 -6.91
C MET A 40 -36.42 1.50 -8.08
N GLY A 41 -35.47 1.18 -8.96
CA GLY A 41 -35.65 0.23 -10.06
C GLY A 41 -35.69 -1.25 -9.64
N GLY A 42 -35.72 -1.56 -8.33
CA GLY A 42 -35.89 -2.92 -7.82
C GLY A 42 -34.64 -3.81 -7.88
N ASN A 43 -33.44 -3.24 -8.06
CA ASN A 43 -32.21 -4.04 -8.01
C ASN A 43 -31.96 -4.59 -6.60
N SER A 44 -31.53 -5.86 -6.53
CA SER A 44 -31.14 -6.48 -5.26
C SER A 44 -29.90 -5.78 -4.65
N PRO A 45 -29.75 -5.77 -3.31
CA PRO A 45 -28.60 -5.17 -2.65
C PRO A 45 -27.26 -5.69 -3.17
N TRP A 46 -27.16 -7.00 -3.44
CA TRP A 46 -25.96 -7.61 -3.99
C TRP A 46 -25.61 -7.11 -5.38
N ARG A 47 -26.61 -6.93 -6.25
CA ARG A 47 -26.39 -6.37 -7.60
C ARG A 47 -25.93 -4.93 -7.51
N ILE A 48 -26.47 -4.14 -6.58
CA ILE A 48 -26.04 -2.75 -6.35
C ILE A 48 -24.60 -2.72 -5.86
N VAL A 49 -24.24 -3.57 -4.90
CA VAL A 49 -22.88 -3.65 -4.39
C VAL A 49 -21.89 -3.98 -5.51
N LEU A 50 -22.12 -5.07 -6.25
CA LEU A 50 -21.17 -5.55 -7.25
C LEU A 50 -21.07 -4.67 -8.49
N ARG A 51 -22.19 -4.07 -8.93
CA ARG A 51 -22.24 -3.30 -10.19
C ARG A 51 -22.04 -1.80 -10.00
N HIS A 52 -22.35 -1.27 -8.83
CA HIS A 52 -22.34 0.17 -8.58
C HIS A 52 -21.35 0.55 -7.50
N ILE A 53 -21.38 -0.08 -6.32
CA ILE A 53 -20.54 0.37 -5.20
C ILE A 53 -19.09 -0.09 -5.38
N LEU A 54 -18.87 -1.37 -5.62
CA LEU A 54 -17.53 -1.98 -5.64
C LEU A 54 -16.63 -1.40 -6.76
N PRO A 55 -17.09 -1.22 -8.01
CA PRO A 55 -16.28 -0.60 -9.06
C PRO A 55 -15.90 0.85 -8.75
N ASN A 56 -16.81 1.62 -8.14
CA ASN A 56 -16.55 3.03 -7.79
C ASN A 56 -15.65 3.17 -6.55
N ALA A 57 -15.79 2.28 -5.56
CA ALA A 57 -14.95 2.26 -4.37
C ALA A 57 -13.54 1.68 -4.63
N ALA A 58 -13.38 0.87 -5.69
CA ALA A 58 -12.12 0.22 -6.03
C ALA A 58 -11.01 1.23 -6.36
N GLY A 59 -11.31 2.34 -7.03
CA GLY A 59 -10.31 3.35 -7.39
C GLY A 59 -9.52 3.86 -6.18
N PRO A 60 -10.18 4.48 -5.18
CA PRO A 60 -9.51 4.92 -3.95
C PRO A 60 -8.78 3.81 -3.19
N LEU A 61 -9.32 2.59 -3.19
CA LEU A 61 -8.69 1.43 -2.55
C LEU A 61 -7.38 1.04 -3.24
N VAL A 62 -7.39 0.96 -4.58
CA VAL A 62 -6.22 0.61 -5.39
C VAL A 62 -5.14 1.68 -5.26
N VAL A 63 -5.50 2.96 -5.30
CA VAL A 63 -4.57 4.07 -5.08
C VAL A 63 -3.92 3.97 -3.71
N THR A 64 -4.73 3.76 -2.66
CA THR A 64 -4.22 3.60 -1.30
C THR A 64 -3.29 2.39 -1.19
N ALA A 65 -3.64 1.27 -1.82
CA ALA A 65 -2.81 0.08 -1.84
C ALA A 65 -1.47 0.31 -2.55
N ALA A 66 -1.46 1.03 -3.66
CA ALA A 66 -0.23 1.34 -4.39
C ALA A 66 0.74 2.19 -3.56
N LEU A 67 0.22 3.23 -2.88
CA LEU A 67 1.02 4.07 -1.99
C LEU A 67 1.51 3.32 -0.74
N ASP A 68 0.73 2.36 -0.25
CA ASP A 68 1.11 1.58 0.93
C ASP A 68 2.28 0.64 0.69
N ILE A 69 2.57 0.26 -0.56
CA ILE A 69 3.72 -0.60 -0.88
C ILE A 69 5.02 0.04 -0.38
N GLY A 70 5.23 1.33 -0.63
CA GLY A 70 6.43 2.04 -0.19
C GLY A 70 6.58 2.04 1.33
N VAL A 71 5.47 2.26 2.06
CA VAL A 71 5.43 2.22 3.53
C VAL A 71 5.78 0.82 4.03
N MET A 72 5.14 -0.22 3.49
CA MET A 72 5.39 -1.61 3.89
C MET A 72 6.84 -2.03 3.62
N MET A 73 7.44 -1.59 2.52
CA MET A 73 8.85 -1.85 2.21
C MET A 73 9.77 -1.23 3.27
N MET A 74 9.52 0.02 3.66
CA MET A 74 10.29 0.67 4.73
C MET A 74 10.12 -0.03 6.08
N GLU A 75 8.90 -0.44 6.42
CA GLU A 75 8.63 -1.19 7.65
C GLU A 75 9.37 -2.53 7.68
N LEU A 76 9.33 -3.29 6.58
CA LEU A 76 10.02 -4.58 6.47
C LEU A 76 11.54 -4.42 6.55
N ALA A 77 12.11 -3.46 5.83
CA ALA A 77 13.53 -3.16 5.90
C ALA A 77 13.94 -2.71 7.31
N GLY A 78 13.13 -1.90 7.98
CA GLY A 78 13.34 -1.48 9.38
C GLY A 78 13.30 -2.65 10.36
N LEU A 79 12.31 -3.55 10.24
CA LEU A 79 12.21 -4.76 11.07
C LEU A 79 13.40 -5.70 10.84
N SER A 80 13.83 -5.85 9.59
CA SER A 80 14.98 -6.68 9.25
C SER A 80 16.29 -6.09 9.75
N PHE A 81 16.43 -4.76 9.68
CA PHE A 81 17.52 -4.02 10.30
C PHE A 81 17.57 -4.23 11.83
N LEU A 82 16.42 -4.34 12.50
CA LEU A 82 16.34 -4.66 13.93
C LEU A 82 16.57 -6.15 14.24
N GLY A 83 16.84 -6.99 13.24
CA GLY A 83 17.10 -8.43 13.41
C GLY A 83 15.84 -9.29 13.48
N LEU A 84 14.67 -8.72 13.19
CA LEU A 84 13.37 -9.43 13.19
C LEU A 84 12.96 -9.94 11.80
N GLY A 85 13.79 -9.72 10.79
CA GLY A 85 13.49 -10.03 9.39
C GLY A 85 14.03 -11.37 8.91
N ALA A 86 14.62 -11.34 7.73
CA ALA A 86 15.22 -12.53 7.12
C ALA A 86 16.57 -12.83 7.78
N LEU A 87 16.91 -14.12 7.92
CA LEU A 87 18.17 -14.56 8.53
C LEU A 87 19.11 -15.09 7.43
N PRO A 88 20.44 -14.98 7.58
CA PRO A 88 21.38 -15.67 6.69
C PRO A 88 21.00 -17.17 6.55
N PRO A 89 21.06 -17.76 5.35
CA PRO A 89 21.71 -17.29 4.12
C PRO A 89 20.80 -16.48 3.16
N THR A 90 19.58 -16.12 3.57
CA THR A 90 18.66 -15.41 2.67
C THR A 90 19.11 -13.95 2.45
N PRO A 91 19.35 -13.51 1.19
CA PRO A 91 19.77 -12.15 0.93
C PRO A 91 18.62 -11.17 1.14
N GLU A 92 18.77 -10.25 2.09
CA GLU A 92 17.76 -9.25 2.42
C GLU A 92 18.45 -7.92 2.78
N TRP A 93 18.03 -6.82 2.14
CA TRP A 93 18.76 -5.55 2.20
C TRP A 93 18.73 -4.90 3.60
N GLY A 94 17.65 -5.03 4.36
CA GLY A 94 17.58 -4.51 5.74
C GLY A 94 18.53 -5.25 6.70
N ALA A 95 18.67 -6.58 6.56
CA ALA A 95 19.61 -7.39 7.31
C ALA A 95 21.06 -7.06 6.90
N MET A 96 21.33 -6.88 5.60
CA MET A 96 22.65 -6.43 5.12
C MET A 96 23.04 -5.06 5.68
N LEU A 97 22.07 -4.13 5.80
CA LEU A 97 22.28 -2.85 6.49
C LEU A 97 22.65 -3.04 7.97
N SER A 98 22.05 -4.03 8.64
CA SER A 98 22.36 -4.35 10.04
C SER A 98 23.79 -4.86 10.20
N GLU A 99 24.19 -5.83 9.38
CA GLU A 99 25.51 -6.46 9.39
C GLU A 99 26.62 -5.45 9.06
N GLY A 100 26.40 -4.60 8.06
CA GLY A 100 27.35 -3.59 7.60
C GLY A 100 27.68 -2.51 8.64
N ARG A 101 26.85 -2.31 9.69
CA ARG A 101 27.10 -1.30 10.74
C ARG A 101 28.45 -1.46 11.43
N SER A 102 28.84 -2.71 11.71
CA SER A 102 30.11 -3.01 12.37
C SER A 102 31.33 -2.72 11.47
N MET A 103 31.11 -2.67 10.16
CA MET A 103 32.14 -2.48 9.15
C MET A 103 32.15 -1.07 8.56
N LEU A 104 31.31 -0.14 9.03
CA LEU A 104 31.17 1.21 8.44
C LEU A 104 32.49 1.97 8.32
N GLN A 105 33.40 1.81 9.27
CA GLN A 105 34.70 2.49 9.26
C GLN A 105 35.69 1.87 8.25
N TYR A 106 35.51 0.61 7.87
CA TYR A 106 36.45 -0.17 7.05
C TYR A 106 35.92 -0.44 5.64
N ALA A 107 34.62 -0.68 5.51
CA ALA A 107 33.92 -1.06 4.30
C ALA A 107 32.52 -0.42 4.24
N PRO A 108 32.41 0.93 4.15
CA PRO A 108 31.13 1.65 4.17
C PRO A 108 30.19 1.25 3.03
N TRP A 109 30.71 0.75 1.91
CA TRP A 109 29.93 0.27 0.78
C TRP A 109 28.97 -0.88 1.15
N LEU A 110 29.31 -1.69 2.16
CA LEU A 110 28.45 -2.78 2.65
C LEU A 110 27.12 -2.27 3.21
N THR A 111 27.08 -1.02 3.70
CA THR A 111 25.84 -0.36 4.15
C THR A 111 25.26 0.54 3.06
N LEU A 112 26.10 1.24 2.29
CA LEU A 112 25.62 2.20 1.28
C LEU A 112 24.85 1.51 0.15
N PHE A 113 25.33 0.40 -0.40
CA PHE A 113 24.65 -0.28 -1.50
C PHE A 113 23.23 -0.77 -1.17
N PRO A 114 23.01 -1.55 -0.09
CA PRO A 114 21.65 -1.96 0.26
C PRO A 114 20.77 -0.76 0.66
N GLY A 115 21.33 0.28 1.28
CA GLY A 115 20.61 1.51 1.61
C GLY A 115 20.09 2.24 0.37
N VAL A 116 20.96 2.41 -0.64
CA VAL A 116 20.59 3.03 -1.92
C VAL A 116 19.60 2.15 -2.71
N ALA A 117 19.77 0.83 -2.68
CA ALA A 117 18.84 -0.09 -3.32
C ALA A 117 17.42 0.00 -2.72
N ILE A 118 17.29 0.03 -1.40
CA ILE A 118 16.01 0.26 -0.71
C ILE A 118 15.44 1.62 -1.12
N PHE A 119 16.25 2.68 -1.06
CA PHE A 119 15.82 4.04 -1.39
C PHE A 119 15.26 4.15 -2.81
N ILE A 120 15.99 3.66 -3.81
CA ILE A 120 15.56 3.68 -5.22
C ILE A 120 14.27 2.87 -5.38
N THR A 121 14.20 1.69 -4.77
CA THR A 121 13.03 0.82 -4.92
C THR A 121 11.78 1.45 -4.31
N VAL A 122 11.88 1.99 -3.09
CA VAL A 122 10.78 2.71 -2.42
C VAL A 122 10.35 3.92 -3.24
N MET A 123 11.30 4.68 -3.79
CA MET A 123 11.00 5.82 -4.65
C MET A 123 10.22 5.39 -5.90
N ILE A 124 10.65 4.33 -6.59
CA ILE A 124 9.96 3.82 -7.78
C ILE A 124 8.52 3.45 -7.45
N PHE A 125 8.28 2.72 -6.36
CA PHE A 125 6.92 2.32 -5.97
C PHE A 125 6.05 3.50 -5.53
N ASN A 126 6.62 4.49 -4.84
CA ASN A 126 5.89 5.71 -4.48
C ASN A 126 5.48 6.50 -5.74
N LEU A 127 6.43 6.73 -6.66
CA LEU A 127 6.13 7.42 -7.93
C LEU A 127 5.13 6.65 -8.79
N PHE A 128 5.20 5.32 -8.79
CA PHE A 128 4.20 4.47 -9.42
C PHE A 128 2.82 4.65 -8.77
N GLY A 129 2.73 4.66 -7.44
CA GLY A 129 1.49 4.90 -6.72
C GLY A 129 0.89 6.28 -6.99
N ASP A 130 1.73 7.31 -7.08
CA ASP A 130 1.32 8.66 -7.48
C ASP A 130 0.81 8.68 -8.93
N SER A 131 1.49 8.00 -9.86
CA SER A 131 1.04 7.89 -11.25
C SER A 131 -0.31 7.16 -11.36
N VAL A 132 -0.50 6.08 -10.59
CA VAL A 132 -1.77 5.34 -10.50
C VAL A 132 -2.87 6.25 -9.94
N ARG A 133 -2.55 7.06 -8.92
CA ARG A 133 -3.46 8.05 -8.36
C ARG A 133 -3.90 9.08 -9.40
N ASP A 134 -2.96 9.63 -10.15
CA ASP A 134 -3.25 10.66 -11.14
C ASP A 134 -4.15 10.15 -12.26
N ILE A 135 -3.97 8.90 -12.69
CA ILE A 135 -4.83 8.26 -13.71
C ILE A 135 -6.24 7.98 -13.16
N LEU A 136 -6.35 7.63 -11.87
CA LEU A 136 -7.60 7.22 -11.25
C LEU A 136 -8.37 8.36 -10.58
N ASP A 137 -7.79 9.54 -10.37
CA ASP A 137 -8.47 10.70 -9.79
C ASP A 137 -9.37 11.40 -10.84
N PRO A 138 -10.72 11.26 -10.78
CA PRO A 138 -11.62 11.83 -11.78
C PRO A 138 -11.76 13.35 -11.64
N LYS A 139 -11.25 13.94 -10.55
CA LYS A 139 -11.51 15.35 -10.21
C LYS A 139 -10.81 16.35 -11.13
N GLN A 140 -9.75 15.96 -11.83
CA GLN A 140 -9.11 16.85 -12.82
C GLN A 140 -10.03 17.19 -14.01
N LYS A 141 -11.07 16.39 -14.30
CA LYS A 141 -12.03 16.69 -15.38
C LYS A 141 -13.18 17.63 -15.00
N ARG A 142 -13.39 17.92 -13.70
CA ARG A 142 -14.52 18.77 -13.24
C ARG A 142 -14.18 20.25 -13.05
N GLN A 143 -12.92 20.65 -13.16
CA GLN A 143 -12.50 22.05 -13.02
C GLN A 143 -12.39 22.82 -14.36
N PHE A 144 -12.66 22.16 -15.50
CA PHE A 144 -12.56 22.76 -16.84
C PHE A 144 -13.91 22.88 -17.57
N PHE A 145 -15.04 22.71 -16.88
CA PHE A 145 -16.39 22.96 -17.42
C PHE A 145 -17.23 23.78 -16.45
#